data_AF-A0A537ZWK2-F1
#
_entry.id   AF-A0A537ZWK2-F1
#
_cell.length_a   1.000
_cell.length_b   1.000
_cell.length_c   1.000
_cell.angle_alpha   90.00
_cell.angle_beta   90.00
_cell.angle_gamma   90.00
#
_symmetry.space_group_name_H-M   'P 1'
#
loop_
_entity.id
_entity.type
_entity.pdbx_description
1 polymer ?
#
loop_
_entity_poly.entity_id
_entity_poly.type
_entity_poly.pdbx_seq_one_letter_code
_entity_poly.pdbx_strand_id
1 'polypeptide(L)'
;MSLHLPTDPGDPGQPRTKLGRVDGSEAGAERRLLRDGMQVLAHGALVCPDCALPLAIGGQVSAGMRLHCGFCDHAAAAREFIAEDVYDTLANEVYLVARVA
;
A
#
# COMPACT_ATOMS: atom_id res chain seq x y z
N MET A 1 -17.32 -0.12 -41.04
CA MET A 1 -16.81 1.25 -40.82
C MET A 1 -15.76 1.14 -39.73
N SER A 2 -14.49 1.13 -40.11
CA SER A 2 -13.36 0.78 -39.24
C SER A 2 -12.59 2.06 -38.92
N LEU A 3 -12.43 2.38 -37.65
CA LEU A 3 -11.71 3.56 -37.20
C LEU A 3 -10.22 3.22 -37.14
N HIS A 4 -9.43 3.69 -38.11
CA HIS A 4 -7.97 3.58 -38.08
C HIS A 4 -7.40 4.80 -37.36
N LEU A 5 -6.89 4.60 -36.14
CA LEU A 5 -6.02 5.59 -35.51
C LEU A 5 -4.59 5.42 -36.03
N PRO A 6 -3.95 6.47 -36.57
CA PRO A 6 -2.55 6.42 -36.95
C PRO A 6 -1.66 6.32 -35.70
N THR A 7 -0.69 5.42 -35.73
CA THR A 7 0.26 5.19 -34.63
C THR A 7 1.19 6.41 -34.49
N ASP A 8 1.24 7.00 -33.30
CA ASP A 8 2.18 8.07 -32.97
C ASP A 8 3.63 7.53 -33.05
N PRO A 9 4.52 8.12 -33.86
CA PRO A 9 5.91 7.66 -33.98
C PRO A 9 6.73 7.78 -32.68
N GLY A 10 6.22 8.48 -31.67
CA GLY A 10 6.80 8.53 -30.31
C GLY A 10 6.27 7.47 -29.34
N ASP A 11 5.24 6.69 -29.73
CA ASP A 11 4.65 5.66 -28.87
C ASP A 11 5.38 4.32 -29.06
N PRO A 12 6.11 3.80 -28.05
CA PRO A 12 6.81 2.53 -28.15
C PRO A 12 5.88 1.31 -28.28
N GLY A 13 4.55 1.50 -28.33
CA GLY A 13 3.58 0.46 -28.68
C GLY A 13 3.48 -0.69 -27.66
N GLN A 14 4.06 -0.50 -26.49
CA GLN A 14 4.08 -1.48 -25.42
C GLN A 14 3.25 -0.96 -24.26
N PRO A 15 2.22 -1.70 -23.80
CA PRO A 15 1.59 -1.37 -22.53
C PRO A 15 2.68 -1.50 -21.46
N ARG A 16 3.09 -0.37 -20.86
CA ARG A 16 3.96 -0.32 -19.69
C ARG A 16 3.23 -0.81 -18.43
N THR A 17 2.42 -1.84 -18.55
CA THR A 17 1.99 -2.66 -17.44
C THR A 17 3.22 -3.42 -16.96
N LYS A 18 3.82 -2.99 -15.85
CA LYS A 18 4.64 -3.89 -15.05
C LYS A 18 3.78 -5.12 -14.78
N LEU A 19 4.10 -6.24 -15.41
CA LEU A 19 3.49 -7.54 -15.12
C LEU A 19 4.06 -8.05 -13.79
N GLY A 20 3.87 -7.27 -12.72
CA GLY A 20 3.82 -7.81 -11.37
C GLY A 20 2.51 -8.59 -11.28
N ARG A 21 2.53 -9.73 -10.60
CA ARG A 21 1.34 -10.51 -10.33
C ARG A 21 0.41 -9.67 -9.47
N VAL A 22 -0.49 -8.93 -10.10
CA VAL A 22 -1.60 -8.26 -9.43
C VAL A 22 -2.54 -9.38 -9.00
N ASP A 23 -2.31 -9.94 -7.81
CA ASP A 23 -3.29 -10.82 -7.20
C ASP A 23 -4.58 -9.99 -7.07
N GLY A 24 -5.71 -10.53 -7.55
CA GLY A 24 -6.96 -9.76 -7.69
C GLY A 24 -7.50 -9.12 -6.40
N SER A 25 -6.92 -9.47 -5.25
CA SER A 25 -7.11 -8.79 -3.96
C SER A 25 -6.51 -7.37 -3.93
N GLU A 26 -5.32 -7.15 -4.49
CA GLU A 26 -4.64 -5.85 -4.53
C GLU A 26 -5.41 -4.87 -5.41
N ALA A 27 -5.77 -5.28 -6.64
CA ALA A 27 -6.65 -4.49 -7.51
C ALA A 27 -8.03 -4.23 -6.87
N GLY A 28 -8.49 -5.15 -6.01
CA GLY A 28 -9.73 -5.01 -5.27
C GLY A 28 -9.64 -4.05 -4.07
N ALA A 29 -8.47 -3.93 -3.44
CA ALA A 29 -8.20 -2.99 -2.36
C ALA A 29 -8.00 -1.58 -2.92
N GLU A 30 -7.14 -1.43 -3.94
CA GLU A 30 -6.89 -0.15 -4.61
C GLU A 30 -8.18 0.46 -5.20
N ARG A 31 -8.99 -0.34 -5.92
CA ARG A 31 -10.29 0.13 -6.44
C ARG A 31 -11.27 0.53 -5.34
N ARG A 32 -11.26 -0.15 -4.19
CA ARG A 32 -12.12 0.20 -3.05
C ARG A 32 -11.72 1.52 -2.43
N LEU A 33 -10.41 1.71 -2.22
CA LEU A 33 -9.86 2.95 -1.66
C LEU A 33 -10.18 4.16 -2.56
N LEU A 34 -9.95 4.04 -3.88
CA LEU A 34 -10.24 5.12 -4.83
C LEU A 34 -11.74 5.45 -4.91
N ARG A 35 -12.62 4.43 -4.89
CA ARG A 35 -14.08 4.63 -4.93
C ARG A 35 -14.59 5.39 -3.71
N ASP A 36 -13.95 5.21 -2.56
CA ASP A 36 -14.40 5.76 -1.28
C ASP A 36 -13.79 7.14 -0.96
N GLY A 37 -13.14 7.77 -1.96
CA GLY A 37 -12.48 9.07 -1.80
C GLY A 37 -11.20 8.98 -0.96
N MET A 38 -10.54 7.83 -0.96
CA MET A 38 -9.29 7.61 -0.23
C MET A 38 -8.10 7.63 -1.19
N GLN A 39 -7.05 8.36 -0.82
CA GLN A 39 -5.77 8.40 -1.51
C GLN A 39 -4.76 7.57 -0.73
N VAL A 40 -4.08 6.62 -1.39
CA VAL A 40 -2.94 5.90 -0.80
C VAL A 40 -1.77 6.87 -0.67
N LEU A 41 -1.25 7.00 0.55
CA LEU A 41 -0.07 7.81 0.88
C LEU A 41 1.20 6.97 0.99
N ALA A 42 1.09 5.73 1.48
CA ALA A 42 2.20 4.79 1.60
C ALA A 42 1.71 3.34 1.58
N HIS A 43 2.60 2.41 1.22
CA HIS A 43 2.40 0.96 1.20
C HIS A 43 3.67 0.28 1.75
N GLY A 44 3.53 -0.79 2.52
CA GLY A 44 4.67 -1.45 3.14
C GLY A 44 4.25 -2.45 4.20
N ALA A 45 5.07 -2.62 5.24
CA ALA A 45 4.73 -3.43 6.41
C ALA A 45 4.77 -2.66 7.72
N LEU A 46 4.05 -3.15 8.73
CA LEU A 46 4.23 -2.70 10.10
C LEU A 46 5.44 -3.38 10.72
N VAL A 47 6.45 -2.59 11.05
CA VAL A 47 7.72 -3.00 11.62
C VAL A 47 8.09 -2.03 12.72
N CYS A 48 8.53 -2.55 13.87
CA CYS A 48 9.04 -1.71 14.94
C CYS A 48 10.34 -1.01 14.49
N PRO A 49 10.43 0.33 14.59
CA PRO A 49 11.61 1.07 14.13
C PRO A 49 12.87 0.78 14.98
N ASP A 50 12.68 0.38 16.24
CA ASP A 50 13.80 0.16 17.17
C ASP A 50 14.40 -1.25 17.06
N CYS A 51 13.56 -2.28 16.95
CA CYS A 51 14.00 -3.69 16.99
C CYS A 51 13.75 -4.47 15.70
N ALA A 52 13.21 -3.82 14.66
CA ALA A 52 12.86 -4.42 13.38
C ALA A 52 11.86 -5.59 13.47
N LEU A 53 11.16 -5.75 14.59
CA LEU A 53 10.16 -6.81 14.74
C LEU A 53 8.93 -6.49 13.88
N PRO A 54 8.45 -7.43 13.03
CA PRO A 54 7.17 -7.27 12.33
C PRO A 54 5.99 -7.30 13.30
N LEU A 55 5.01 -6.43 13.07
CA LEU A 55 3.75 -6.38 13.82
C LEU A 55 2.59 -6.81 12.93
N ALA A 56 1.71 -7.66 13.45
CA ALA A 56 0.43 -7.99 12.83
C ALA A 56 -0.69 -7.15 13.46
N ILE A 57 -1.55 -6.54 12.64
CA ILE A 57 -2.76 -5.85 13.11
C ILE A 57 -4.01 -6.52 12.57
N GLY A 58 -5.02 -6.65 13.43
CA GLY A 58 -6.33 -7.14 13.05
C GLY A 58 -7.24 -6.00 12.57
N GLY A 59 -7.14 -5.62 11.30
CA GLY A 59 -8.04 -4.65 10.66
C GLY A 59 -7.51 -3.23 10.57
N GLN A 60 -8.41 -2.26 10.37
CA GLN A 60 -8.06 -0.85 10.16
C GLN A 60 -7.78 -0.16 11.50
N VAL A 61 -6.70 0.63 11.55
CA VAL A 61 -6.35 1.48 12.69
C VAL A 61 -6.16 2.92 12.24
N SER A 62 -6.37 3.85 13.17
CA SER A 62 -6.03 5.26 12.93
C SER A 62 -4.51 5.41 12.77
N ALA A 63 -4.07 6.22 11.80
CA ALA A 63 -2.65 6.54 11.61
C ALA A 63 -2.01 7.20 12.85
N GLY A 64 -2.81 7.87 13.68
CA GLY A 64 -2.41 8.47 14.95
C GLY A 64 -2.63 7.59 16.17
N MET A 65 -3.16 6.37 16.01
CA MET A 65 -3.32 5.42 17.10
C MET A 65 -1.94 5.08 17.66
N ARG A 66 -1.80 5.07 18.99
CA ARG A 66 -0.54 4.67 19.63
C ARG A 66 -0.43 3.14 19.59
N LEU A 67 0.65 2.65 18.99
CA LEU A 67 1.00 1.23 18.98
C LEU A 67 2.13 0.97 19.96
N HIS A 68 2.20 -0.27 20.45
CA HIS A 68 3.24 -0.76 21.34
C HIS A 68 3.87 -2.01 20.74
N CYS A 69 5.20 -2.04 20.64
CA CYS A 69 5.92 -3.25 20.30
C CYS A 69 5.92 -4.19 21.51
N GLY A 70 5.34 -5.39 21.36
CA GLY A 70 5.32 -6.39 22.44
C GLY A 70 6.66 -7.05 22.77
N PHE A 71 7.77 -6.61 22.15
CA PHE A 71 9.11 -7.15 22.37
C PHE A 71 10.08 -6.16 23.02
N CYS A 72 10.24 -4.96 22.44
CA CYS A 72 11.14 -3.93 22.98
C CYS A 72 10.41 -2.78 23.71
N ASP A 73 9.08 -2.88 23.86
CA ASP A 73 8.20 -1.88 24.47
C ASP A 73 8.19 -0.48 23.81
N HIS A 74 8.82 -0.34 22.63
CA HIS A 74 8.74 0.90 21.84
C HIS A 74 7.28 1.30 21.56
N ALA A 75 6.97 2.59 21.74
CA ALA A 75 5.62 3.11 21.62
C ALA A 75 5.54 4.44 20.87
N ALA A 76 4.98 4.41 19.66
CA ALA A 76 4.84 5.55 18.76
C ALA A 76 3.48 5.54 18.03
N ALA A 77 3.21 6.52 17.17
CA ALA A 77 2.00 6.50 16.34
C ALA A 77 2.09 5.39 15.28
N ALA A 78 0.95 4.80 14.90
CA ALA A 78 0.88 3.69 13.96
C ALA A 78 1.61 3.95 12.64
N ARG A 79 1.53 5.17 12.11
CA ARG A 79 2.25 5.57 10.89
C ARG A 79 3.78 5.48 10.99
N GLU A 80 4.34 5.59 12.19
CA GLU A 80 5.80 5.54 12.42
C GLU A 80 6.34 4.12 12.41
N PHE A 81 5.46 3.12 12.48
CA PHE A 81 5.82 1.71 12.31
C PHE A 81 5.79 1.28 10.85
N ILE A 82 5.47 2.15 9.89
CA ILE A 82 5.42 1.77 8.48
C ILE A 82 6.84 1.74 7.92
N ALA A 83 7.30 0.55 7.56
CA ALA A 83 8.47 0.36 6.70
C ALA A 83 8.01 0.33 5.24
N GLU A 84 8.30 1.42 4.51
CA GLU A 84 7.97 1.55 3.09
C GLU A 84 8.73 0.53 2.24
N ASP A 85 8.06 -0.03 1.22
CA ASP A 85 8.65 -0.95 0.24
C ASP A 85 9.28 -2.25 0.81
N VAL A 86 8.99 -2.58 2.07
CA VAL A 86 9.44 -3.81 2.74
C VAL A 86 8.22 -4.54 3.30
N TYR A 87 7.90 -5.72 2.77
CA TYR A 87 6.96 -6.65 3.40
C TYR A 87 7.37 -8.10 3.12
N ASP A 88 7.69 -8.84 4.19
CA ASP A 88 8.13 -10.23 4.09
C ASP A 88 6.98 -11.20 3.75
N THR A 89 5.74 -10.87 4.13
CA THR A 89 4.55 -11.71 3.91
C THR A 89 3.30 -10.87 3.64
N LEU A 90 2.24 -11.49 3.11
CA LEU A 90 0.93 -10.84 2.99
C LEU A 90 0.30 -10.48 4.36
N ALA A 91 0.74 -11.14 5.44
CA ALA A 91 0.15 -10.97 6.77
C ALA A 91 0.59 -9.68 7.48
N ASN A 92 1.71 -9.09 7.06
CA ASN A 92 2.22 -7.82 7.60
C ASN A 92 2.07 -6.65 6.63
N GLU A 93 1.50 -6.87 5.45
CA GLU A 93 1.22 -5.83 4.45
C GLU A 93 0.21 -4.80 4.97
N VAL A 94 0.52 -3.51 4.79
CA VAL A 94 -0.34 -2.39 5.18
C VAL A 94 -0.33 -1.25 4.16
N TYR A 95 -1.45 -0.50 4.14
CA TYR A 95 -1.63 0.71 3.35
C TYR A 95 -1.92 1.87 4.29
N LEU A 96 -1.20 2.98 4.13
CA LEU A 96 -1.56 4.26 4.72
C LEU A 96 -2.41 5.03 3.73
N VAL A 97 -3.59 5.48 4.17
CA VAL A 97 -4.54 6.20 3.31
C VAL A 97 -4.97 7.52 3.95
N ALA A 98 -5.16 8.54 3.12
CA ALA A 98 -5.83 9.78 3.48
C ALA A 98 -7.24 9.79 2.90
N ARG A 99 -8.20 10.31 3.66
CA ARG A 99 -9.52 10.62 3.11
C ARG A 99 -9.48 12.02 2.51
N VAL A 100 -9.79 12.13 1.22
CA VAL A 100 -9.85 13.40 0.50
C VAL A 100 -11.33 13.79 0.42
N ALA A 101 -11.69 14.90 1.06
CA ALA A 101 -13.04 15.47 1.08
C ALA A 101 -13.19 16.56 0.02
#